data_AF-A0A943R9B9-F1
#
_entry.id   AF-A0A943R9B9-F1
#
_cell.length_a   1.000
_cell.length_b   1.000
_cell.length_c   1.000
_cell.angle_alpha   90.00
_cell.angle_beta   90.00
_cell.angle_gamma   90.00
#
_symmetry.space_group_name_H-M   'P 1'
#
loop_
_entity.id
_entity.type
_entity.pdbx_description
1 polymer ?
#
loop_
_entity_poly.entity_id
_entity_poly.type
_entity_poly.pdbx_seq_one_letter_code
_entity_poly.pdbx_strand_id
1 'polypeptide(L)' 'MQNKYPDLYSLLESDGEARQYFDALPDYVQECIRDRSGGVNSFESLCNAADKYTRGDD' A
#
# COMPACT_ATOMS: atom_id res chain seq x y z
N MET A 1 17.32 8.66 -7.09
CA MET A 1 16.18 9.29 -6.41
C MET A 1 15.07 8.27 -6.44
N GLN A 2 14.69 7.71 -5.29
CA GLN A 2 13.61 6.72 -5.22
C GLN A 2 12.34 7.43 -5.69
N ASN A 3 11.70 6.93 -6.76
CA ASN A 3 10.47 7.50 -7.32
C ASN A 3 9.34 7.36 -6.28
N LYS A 4 9.23 8.34 -5.39
CA LYS A 4 8.14 8.44 -4.43
C LYS A 4 6.96 9.10 -5.12
N TYR A 5 5.83 8.43 -5.09
CA TYR A 5 4.56 8.99 -5.52
C TYR A 5 4.05 9.98 -4.46
N PRO A 6 3.20 10.94 -4.82
CA PRO A 6 2.64 11.87 -3.83
C PRO A 6 1.80 11.12 -2.78
N ASP A 7 1.04 10.11 -3.21
CA ASP A 7 0.14 9.33 -2.37
C ASP A 7 -0.04 7.90 -2.90
N LEU A 8 -0.64 7.05 -2.06
CA LEU A 8 -1.04 5.69 -2.43
C LEU A 8 -1.77 5.65 -3.77
N TYR A 9 -2.76 6.53 -3.98
CA TYR A 9 -3.56 6.52 -5.20
C TYR A 9 -2.73 6.73 -6.47
N SER A 10 -1.77 7.65 -6.43
CA SER A 10 -0.86 7.89 -7.56
C SER A 10 0.11 6.73 -7.81
N LEU A 11 0.51 6.01 -6.74
CA LEU A 11 1.24 4.75 -6.86
C LEU A 11 0.36 3.69 -7.54
N LEU A 12 -0.89 3.50 -7.11
CA LEU A 12 -1.81 2.50 -7.68
C LEU A 12 -2.23 2.83 -9.13
N GLU A 13 -2.26 4.11 -9.51
CA GLU A 13 -2.52 4.52 -10.90
C GLU A 13 -1.31 4.36 -11.80
N SER A 14 -0.11 4.69 -11.31
CA SER A 14 1.12 4.62 -12.11
C SER A 14 1.69 3.21 -12.19
N ASP A 15 1.47 2.41 -11.15
CA ASP A 15 2.09 1.11 -10.97
C ASP A 15 1.04 0.00 -10.86
N GLY A 16 0.84 -0.71 -11.98
CA GLY A 16 -0.14 -1.79 -12.07
C GLY A 16 0.18 -2.95 -11.12
N GLU A 17 1.46 -3.17 -10.80
CA GLU A 17 1.87 -4.21 -9.87
C GLU A 17 1.48 -3.83 -8.43
N ALA A 18 1.67 -2.57 -8.05
CA ALA A 18 1.18 -2.05 -6.77
C ALA A 18 -0.35 -2.15 -6.65
N ARG A 19 -1.07 -1.85 -7.73
CA ARG A 19 -2.52 -1.99 -7.78
C ARG A 19 -2.98 -3.42 -7.57
N GLN A 20 -2.40 -4.35 -8.32
CA GLN A 20 -2.75 -5.77 -8.21
C GLN A 20 -2.43 -6.32 -6.82
N TYR A 21 -1.30 -5.92 -6.23
CA TYR A 21 -0.95 -6.29 -4.86
C TYR A 21 -1.96 -5.73 -3.86
N PHE A 22 -2.29 -4.44 -3.94
CA PHE A 22 -3.26 -3.81 -3.05
C PHE A 22 -4.66 -4.43 -3.14
N ASP A 23 -5.12 -4.73 -4.35
CA ASP A 23 -6.43 -5.36 -4.60
C ASP A 23 -6.50 -6.81 -4.07
N ALA A 24 -5.37 -7.51 -4.04
CA ALA A 24 -5.26 -8.85 -3.47
C ALA A 24 -5.23 -8.87 -1.93
N LEU A 25 -5.08 -7.72 -1.27
CA LEU A 25 -5.09 -7.64 0.20
C LEU A 25 -6.52 -7.74 0.75
N PRO A 26 -6.70 -8.24 1.99
CA PRO A 26 -8.00 -8.22 2.66
C PRO A 26 -8.55 -6.79 2.81
N ASP A 27 -9.88 -6.64 2.77
CA ASP A 27 -10.55 -5.33 2.93
C ASP A 27 -10.05 -4.55 4.15
N TYR A 28 -9.89 -5.20 5.31
CA TYR A 28 -9.42 -4.53 6.52
C TYR A 28 -8.00 -3.95 6.38
N VAL A 29 -7.12 -4.63 5.63
CA VAL A 29 -5.77 -4.18 5.34
C VAL A 29 -5.81 -3.02 4.35
N GLN A 30 -6.66 -3.13 3.32
CA GLN A 30 -6.85 -2.05 2.35
C GLN A 30 -7.37 -0.78 3.04
N GLU A 31 -8.33 -0.88 3.94
CA GLU A 31 -8.84 0.24 4.73
C GLU A 31 -7.76 0.85 5.62
N CYS A 32 -6.98 0.04 6.34
CA CYS A 32 -5.86 0.51 7.16
C CYS A 32 -4.79 1.25 6.33
N ILE A 33 -4.50 0.75 5.13
CA ILE A 33 -3.54 1.38 4.20
C ILE A 33 -4.12 2.67 3.61
N ARG A 34 -5.43 2.71 3.31
CA ARG A 34 -6.12 3.94 2.86
C ARG A 34 -6.12 5.02 3.94
N ASP A 35 -6.28 4.66 5.21
CA ASP A 35 -6.16 5.60 6.34
C ASP A 35 -4.74 6.21 6.41
N ARG A 36 -3.71 5.40 6.11
CA ARG A 36 -2.31 5.84 6.00
C ARG A 36 -1.84 6.16 4.58
N SER A 37 -2.74 6.58 3.68
CA SER A 37 -2.40 6.79 2.26
C SER A 37 -1.25 7.79 2.03
N GLY A 38 -1.11 8.80 2.90
CA GLY A 38 -0.05 9.80 2.81
C GLY A 38 1.35 9.30 3.20
N GLY A 39 1.45 8.13 3.85
CA GLY A 39 2.72 7.47 4.18
C GLY A 39 3.15 6.41 3.18
N VAL A 40 2.24 5.99 2.29
CA VAL A 40 2.45 4.88 1.35
C VAL A 40 2.66 5.44 -0.05
N ASN A 41 3.90 5.81 -0.34
CA ASN A 41 4.30 6.46 -1.60
C ASN A 41 5.19 5.58 -2.49
N SER A 42 5.36 4.31 -2.16
CA SER A 42 6.19 3.38 -2.93
C SER A 42 5.70 1.95 -2.71
N PHE A 43 5.98 1.05 -3.65
CA PHE A 43 5.63 -0.36 -3.54
C PHE A 43 6.19 -1.01 -2.26
N GLU A 44 7.42 -0.66 -1.88
CA GLU A 44 8.03 -1.14 -0.63
C GLU A 44 7.25 -0.69 0.61
N SER A 45 6.79 0.57 0.65
CA SER A 45 5.97 1.09 1.76
C SER A 45 4.59 0.42 1.81
N LEU A 46 4.03 0.10 0.65
CA LEU A 46 2.78 -0.63 0.53
C LEU A 46 2.91 -2.05 1.09
N CYS A 47 3.95 -2.77 0.68
CA CYS A 47 4.24 -4.12 1.17
C CYS A 47 4.54 -4.11 2.68
N ASN A 48 5.32 -3.14 3.18
CA ASN A 48 5.59 -2.99 4.62
C ASN A 48 4.32 -2.68 5.42
N ALA A 49 3.45 -1.82 4.90
CA ALA A 49 2.17 -1.52 5.53
C ALA A 49 1.29 -2.78 5.57
N ALA A 50 1.17 -3.47 4.44
CA ALA A 50 0.43 -4.72 4.35
C ALA A 50 0.95 -5.78 5.34
N ASP A 51 2.26 -6.01 5.39
CA ASP A 51 2.91 -7.00 6.27
C ASP A 51 2.64 -6.69 7.75
N LYS A 52 2.64 -5.41 8.15
CA LYS A 52 2.29 -5.01 9.52
C LYS A 52 0.85 -5.38 9.91
N TYR A 53 -0.09 -5.27 8.99
CA TYR A 53 -1.50 -5.58 9.24
C TYR A 53 -1.85 -7.05 9.00
N THR A 54 -1.09 -7.77 8.18
CA THR A 54 -1.27 -9.21 7.94
C THR A 54 -0.53 -10.09 8.95
N ARG A 55 0.58 -9.63 9.54
CA ARG A 55 1.27 -10.35 10.62
C ARG A 55 0.78 -10.03 12.03
N GLY A 56 -0.02 -8.97 12.18
CA GLY A 56 -0.51 -8.50 13.48
C GLY A 56 -1.71 -9.27 14.04
N ASP A 57 -2.11 -10.38 13.43
CA ASP A 57 -3.13 -11.30 13.96
C ASP A 57 -2.44 -12.32 14.90
N ASP A 58 -1.98 -11.84 16.06
CA ASP A 58 -1.76 -12.63 17.30
C ASP A 58 -2.07 -11.77 18.54
#